data_AF-A0A2N2XMR5-F1
#
_entry.id   AF-A0A2N2XMR5-F1
#
_cell.length_a   1.000
_cell.length_b   1.000
_cell.length_c   1.000
_cell.angle_alpha   90.00
_cell.angle_beta   90.00
_cell.angle_gamma   90.00
#
_symmetry.space_group_name_H-M   'P 1'
#
loop_
_entity.id
_entity.type
_entity.pdbx_description
1 polymer ?
#
loop_
_entity_poly.entity_id
_entity_poly.type
_entity_poly.pdbx_seq_one_letter_code
_entity_poly.pdbx_strand_id
1 'polypeptide(L)' 'MFKSYLKTTWRNLTRNKFYAIINIAGLSIGILTAIFLLLFVQDELTYDKHNEKYKRIYRLESHFDIAG' A
#
# COMPACT_ATOMS: atom_id res chain seq x y z
N MET A 1 -4.24 30.28 19.67
CA MET A 1 -3.92 30.53 18.25
C MET A 1 -4.30 29.39 17.31
N PHE A 2 -3.96 28.12 17.60
CA PHE A 2 -4.29 26.95 16.77
C PHE A 2 -5.78 26.82 16.39
N LYS A 3 -6.70 27.13 17.31
CA LYS A 3 -8.16 27.20 17.04
C LYS A 3 -8.52 28.18 15.93
N SER A 4 -7.81 29.30 15.80
CA SER A 4 -8.09 30.32 14.77
C SER A 4 -7.62 29.86 13.40
N TYR A 5 -6.45 29.23 13.31
CA TYR A 5 -5.94 28.65 12.06
C TYR A 5 -6.83 27.52 11.57
N LEU A 6 -7.23 26.58 12.45
CA LEU A 6 -8.19 25.53 12.11
C LEU A 6 -9.52 26.09 11.61
N LYS A 7 -10.06 27.11 12.27
CA LYS A 7 -11.32 27.76 11.87
C LYS A 7 -11.20 28.42 10.49
N THR A 8 -10.07 29.08 10.21
CA THR A 8 -9.81 29.73 8.91
C THR A 8 -9.64 28.72 7.80
N THR A 9 -8.87 27.65 8.02
CA THR A 9 -8.66 26.58 7.04
C THR A 9 -9.96 25.84 6.73
N TRP A 10 -10.76 25.51 7.75
CA TRP A 10 -12.06 24.88 7.58
C TRP A 10 -13.01 25.75 6.74
N ARG A 11 -13.04 27.06 7.01
CA ARG A 11 -13.86 28.01 6.24
C ARG A 11 -13.39 28.16 4.79
N ASN A 12 -12.09 28.06 4.53
CA ASN A 12 -11.54 28.06 3.17
C ASN A 12 -11.84 26.76 2.41
N LEU A 13 -11.68 25.60 3.06
CA LEU A 13 -12.01 24.28 2.49
C LEU A 13 -13.49 24.20 2.10
N THR A 14 -14.37 24.67 2.99
CA THR A 14 -15.83 24.66 2.77
C THR A 14 -16.28 25.69 1.74
N ARG A 15 -15.49 26.73 1.45
CA ARG A 15 -15.78 27.69 0.38
C ARG A 15 -15.43 27.13 -1.01
N ASN A 16 -14.32 26.39 -1.11
CA ASN A 16 -13.83 25.80 -2.35
C ASN A 16 -13.96 24.26 -2.34
N LYS A 17 -15.17 23.75 -2.03
CA LYS A 17 -15.41 22.32 -1.77
C LYS A 17 -14.96 21.41 -2.91
N PHE A 18 -15.29 21.74 -4.15
CA PHE A 18 -14.95 20.92 -5.31
C PHE A 18 -13.43 20.75 -5.47
N TYR A 19 -12.70 21.86 -5.41
CA TYR A 19 -11.24 21.86 -5.54
C TYR A 19 -10.57 21.14 -4.36
N ALA A 20 -11.09 21.34 -3.14
CA ALA A 20 -10.61 20.63 -1.95
C ALA A 20 -10.84 19.12 -2.05
N ILE A 21 -12.02 18.69 -2.52
CA ILE A 21 -12.36 17.27 -2.68
C ILE A 21 -11.41 16.61 -3.68
N ILE A 22 -11.19 17.20 -4.85
CA ILE A 22 -10.31 16.61 -5.87
C ILE A 22 -8.88 16.44 -5.33
N ASN A 23 -8.33 17.48 -4.69
CA ASN A 23 -6.96 17.43 -4.18
C ASN A 23 -6.82 16.42 -3.03
N ILE A 24 -7.75 16.43 -2.07
CA ILE A 24 -7.70 15.52 -0.93
C ILE A 24 -7.93 14.08 -1.39
N ALA A 25 -8.91 13.84 -2.26
CA ALA A 25 -9.21 12.50 -2.78
C ALA A 25 -8.03 11.96 -3.62
N GLY A 26 -7.50 12.76 -4.55
CA GLY A 26 -6.37 12.36 -5.38
C GLY A 26 -5.13 12.02 -4.55
N LEU A 27 -4.79 12.87 -3.57
CA LEU A 27 -3.67 12.62 -2.67
C LEU A 27 -3.91 11.37 -1.82
N SER A 28 -5.11 11.20 -1.28
CA SER A 28 -5.45 10.06 -0.42
C SER A 28 -5.39 8.75 -1.20
N ILE A 29 -5.92 8.71 -2.42
CA ILE A 29 -5.89 7.52 -3.29
C ILE A 29 -4.45 7.18 -3.68
N GLY A 30 -3.62 8.18 -4.01
CA GLY A 30 -2.20 7.96 -4.33
C GLY A 30 -1.44 7.32 -3.16
N ILE A 31 -1.63 7.85 -1.95
CA ILE A 31 -1.01 7.30 -0.73
C ILE A 31 -1.55 5.89 -0.45
N LEU A 32 -2.86 5.68 -0.55
CA LEU A 32 -3.48 4.38 -0.31
C LEU A 32 -2.92 3.31 -1.26
N THR A 33 -2.83 3.64 -2.55
CA THR A 33 -2.32 2.74 -3.58
C THR A 33 -0.85 2.40 -3.34
N ALA A 34 -0.04 3.39 -2.97
CA ALA A 34 1.37 3.17 -2.64
C ALA A 34 1.55 2.24 -1.43
N ILE A 35 0.74 2.44 -0.37
CA ILE A 35 0.76 1.57 0.82
C ILE A 35 0.32 0.14 0.46
N PHE A 36 -0.72 0.00 -0.36
CA PHE A 36 -1.22 -1.32 -0.78
C PHE A 36 -0.18 -2.08 -1.60
N LEU A 37 0.52 -1.39 -2.51
CA LEU A 37 1.62 -2.00 -3.27
C LEU A 37 2.76 -2.43 -2.37
N LEU A 38 3.15 -1.62 -1.38
CA LEU A 38 4.19 -1.99 -0.42
C LEU A 38 3.80 -3.22 0.40
N LEU A 39 2.55 -3.27 0.88
CA LEU A 39 2.04 -4.43 1.63
C LEU A 39 2.00 -5.69 0.76
N PHE A 40 1.56 -5.57 -0.49
CA PHE A 40 1.56 -6.69 -1.44
C PHE A 40 2.96 -7.25 -1.68
N VAL A 41 3.94 -6.37 -1.91
CA VAL A 41 5.35 -6.79 -2.08
C VAL A 41 5.90 -7.42 -0.80
N GLN A 42 5.56 -6.86 0.36
CA GLN A 42 5.97 -7.43 1.64
C GLN A 42 5.41 -8.84 1.86
N ASP A 43 4.15 -9.06 1.49
CA ASP A 43 3.47 -10.35 1.56
C ASP A 43 4.18 -11.38 0.67
N GLU A 44 4.40 -11.04 -0.60
CA GLU A 44 5.08 -11.91 -1.58
C GLU A 44 6.50 -12.29 -1.11
N LEU A 45 7.27 -11.33 -0.59
CA LEU A 45 8.63 -11.58 -0.08
C LEU A 45 8.66 -12.38 1.23
N THR A 46 7.53 -12.46 1.94
CA THR A 46 7.39 -13.17 3.22
C THR A 46 6.71 -14.52 3.04
N TYR A 47 6.11 -14.80 1.88
CA TYR A 47 5.40 -16.04 1.55
C TYR A 47 6.17 -17.30 1.97
N ASP A 48 7.44 -17.42 1.56
CA ASP A 48 8.28 -18.58 1.89
C ASP A 48 8.92 -18.54 3.29
N LYS A 49 8.77 -17.42 4.02
CA LYS A 49 9.45 -17.16 5.30
C LYS A 49 8.61 -17.47 6.54
N HIS A 50 7.40 -18.02 6.38
CA HIS A 50 6.53 -18.39 7.48
C HIS A 50 7.06 -19.56 8.35
N ASN A 51 8.04 -20.32 7.86
CA ASN A 51 8.64 -21.44 8.59
C ASN A 51 9.87 -21.00 9.40
N GLU A 52 9.97 -21.39 10.68
CA GLU A 52 11.12 -21.05 11.57
C GLU A 52 12.51 -21.38 10.99
N LYS A 53 12.58 -22.38 10.09
CA LYS A 53 13.82 -22.82 9.43
C LYS A 53 13.81 -22.55 7.91
N TYR A 54 13.05 -21.57 7.43
CA TYR A 54 12.86 -21.31 5.99
C TYR A 54 14.16 -21.25 5.18
N LYS A 55 15.27 -20.74 5.76
CA LYS A 55 16.59 -20.69 5.12
C LYS A 55 17.21 -22.05 4.76
N ARG A 56 16.70 -23.15 5.34
CA ARG A 56 17.19 -24.52 5.15
C ARG A 56 16.24 -25.38 4.31
N ILE A 57 15.13 -24.81 3.85
CA ILE A 57 14.16 -25.51 3.01
C ILE A 57 14.63 -25.32 1.56
N TYR A 58 14.95 -26.42 0.89
CA TYR A 58 15.33 -26.46 -0.52
C TYR A 58 14.24 -27.15 -1.31
N ARG A 59 13.80 -26.54 -2.42
CA ARG A 59 12.83 -27.14 -3.34
C ARG A 59 13.59 -27.99 -4.37
N LEU A 60 13.36 -29.30 -4.35
CA LEU A 60 13.89 -30.23 -5.33
C LEU A 60 12.91 -30.30 -6.50
N GLU A 61 13.24 -29.62 -7.59
CA GLU A 61 12.49 -29.69 -8.85
C GLU A 61 13.09 -30.79 -9.72
N SER A 62 12.30 -31.81 -10.05
CA SER A 62 12.67 -32.86 -11.00
C SER A 62 11.90 -32.66 -12.30
N HIS A 63 12.61 -32.28 -13.37
CA HIS A 63 12.03 -32.22 -14.71
C HIS A 63 11.93 -33.64 -15.27
N PHE A 64 10.74 -34.24 -15.18
CA PHE A 64 10.46 -35.51 -15.84
C PHE A 64 9.90 -35.22 -17.24
N ASP A 65 10.77 -35.26 -18.24
CA ASP A 65 10.35 -35.34 -19.64
C ASP A 65 9.79 -36.74 -19.89
N ILE A 66 8.46 -36.86 -19.82
CA ILE A 66 7.77 -38.07 -20.30
C ILE A 66 7.74 -37.95 -21.82
N ALA A 67 8.78 -38.48 -22.47
CA ALA A 67 8.78 -38.68 -23.91
C ALA A 67 7.69 -39.70 -24.27
N GLY A 68 6.64 -39.21 -24.92
CA GLY A 68 5.60 -40.00 -25.58
C GLY A 68 5.36 -39.45 -26.97
#